data_AF-H0TC80-F1
#
_entry.id   AF-H0TC80-F1
#
_cell.length_a   1.000
_cell.length_b   1.000
_cell.length_c   1.000
_cell.angle_alpha   90.00
_cell.angle_beta   90.00
_cell.angle_gamma   90.00
#
_symmetry.space_group_name_H-M   'P 1'
#
loop_
_entity.id
_entity.type
_entity.pdbx_description
1 polymer ?
#
loop_
_entity_poly.entity_id
_entity_poly.type
_entity_poly.pdbx_seq_one_letter_code
_entity_poly.pdbx_strand_id
1 'polypeptide(L)'
;MTSLISSDYARLVGRTLSEQLDYLVDIASLHTRDELLRRLGRDRALVRRVETWLGSHGRRLRRPTESIDSAMCGLEFRKRRIRRSRLGARRRRLEAKAAAKVAAKATASEEPR
;
A
#
# COMPACT_ATOMS: atom_id res chain seq x y z
N MET A 1 -16.57 -8.00 1.88
CA MET A 1 -15.20 -7.47 1.68
C MET A 1 -14.31 -7.55 2.94
N THR A 2 -14.89 -7.53 4.15
CA THR A 2 -14.17 -7.72 5.44
C THR A 2 -13.35 -9.02 5.54
N SER A 3 -13.77 -10.10 4.87
CA SER A 3 -13.06 -11.40 4.85
C SER A 3 -11.67 -11.38 4.20
N LEU A 4 -11.38 -10.40 3.33
CA LEU A 4 -10.05 -10.27 2.70
C LEU A 4 -9.04 -9.56 3.62
N ILE A 5 -9.53 -8.65 4.46
CA ILE A 5 -8.71 -7.85 5.40
C ILE A 5 -8.33 -8.69 6.63
N SER A 6 -9.13 -9.70 6.97
CA SER A 6 -8.78 -10.72 7.98
C SER A 6 -7.84 -11.82 7.43
N SER A 7 -7.19 -11.58 6.29
CA SER A 7 -6.20 -12.50 5.71
C SER A 7 -4.82 -12.30 6.32
N ASP A 8 -4.06 -13.39 6.46
CA ASP A 8 -2.65 -13.31 6.81
C ASP A 8 -1.88 -12.45 5.80
N TYR A 9 -2.36 -12.39 4.55
CA TYR A 9 -1.81 -11.52 3.51
C TYR A 9 -2.04 -10.04 3.77
N ALA A 10 -3.09 -9.66 4.49
CA ALA A 10 -3.31 -8.26 4.86
C ALA A 10 -2.18 -7.75 5.79
N ARG A 11 -1.67 -8.62 6.68
CA ARG A 11 -0.54 -8.32 7.56
C ARG A 11 0.79 -8.16 6.82
N LEU A 12 0.94 -8.82 5.67
CA LEU A 12 2.13 -8.66 4.81
C LEU A 12 2.18 -7.29 4.14
N VAL A 13 1.03 -6.65 3.99
CA VAL A 13 0.82 -5.47 3.16
C VAL A 13 0.71 -4.18 3.96
N GLY A 14 0.09 -4.22 5.14
CA GLY A 14 -0.09 -3.05 6.00
C GLY A 14 -0.23 -3.43 7.48
N ARG A 15 0.23 -2.55 8.36
CA ARG A 15 0.11 -2.73 9.82
C ARG A 15 -1.18 -2.14 10.38
N THR A 16 -1.77 -1.19 9.67
CA THR A 16 -3.03 -0.54 10.07
C THR A 16 -4.16 -0.93 9.13
N LEU A 17 -5.40 -0.86 9.62
CA LEU A 17 -6.59 -1.12 8.82
C LEU A 17 -6.67 -0.18 7.61
N SER A 18 -6.32 1.10 7.78
CA SER A 18 -6.32 2.08 6.70
C SER A 18 -5.32 1.72 5.59
N GLU A 19 -4.11 1.27 5.96
CA GLU A 19 -3.15 0.77 4.97
C GLU A 19 -3.68 -0.49 4.27
N GLN A 20 -4.31 -1.40 4.99
CA GLN A 20 -4.86 -2.62 4.40
C GLN A 20 -5.99 -2.32 3.41
N LEU A 21 -6.82 -1.30 3.69
CA LEU A 21 -7.86 -0.83 2.77
C LEU A 21 -7.27 -0.20 1.50
N ASP A 22 -6.21 0.61 1.63
CA ASP A 22 -5.48 1.20 0.49
C ASP A 22 -4.94 0.14 -0.48
N TYR A 23 -4.74 -1.08 -0.01
CA TYR A 23 -4.14 -2.19 -0.75
C TYR A 23 -5.08 -3.39 -0.95
N LEU A 24 -6.40 -3.20 -0.82
CA LEU A 24 -7.36 -4.30 -0.88
C LEU A 24 -7.29 -5.11 -2.19
N VAL A 25 -7.04 -4.43 -3.32
CA VAL A 25 -6.85 -5.05 -4.63
C VAL A 25 -5.63 -5.97 -4.63
N ASP A 26 -4.53 -5.49 -4.09
CA ASP A 26 -3.29 -6.24 -4.08
C ASP A 26 -3.36 -7.40 -3.06
N ILE A 27 -4.02 -7.22 -1.91
CA ILE A 27 -4.31 -8.30 -0.93
C ILE A 27 -5.17 -9.41 -1.57
N ALA A 28 -6.21 -9.03 -2.33
CA ALA A 28 -7.02 -9.99 -3.06
C ALA A 28 -6.20 -10.75 -4.12
N SER A 29 -5.27 -10.07 -4.80
CA SER A 29 -4.40 -10.68 -5.80
C SER A 29 -3.46 -11.76 -5.24
N LEU A 30 -3.13 -11.71 -3.94
CA LEU A 30 -2.26 -12.70 -3.30
C LEU A 30 -2.94 -14.05 -3.04
N HIS A 31 -4.27 -14.08 -3.05
CA HIS A 31 -5.00 -15.31 -2.82
C HIS A 31 -5.01 -16.18 -4.08
N THR A 32 -4.89 -17.49 -3.89
CA THR A 32 -5.32 -18.45 -4.91
C THR A 32 -6.84 -18.55 -4.93
N ARG A 33 -7.37 -19.03 -6.04
CA ARG A 33 -8.81 -19.28 -6.18
C ARG A 33 -9.35 -20.19 -5.07
N ASP A 34 -8.62 -21.23 -4.71
CA ASP A 34 -9.04 -22.19 -3.69
C ASP A 34 -8.99 -21.60 -2.27
N GLU A 35 -7.99 -20.77 -1.96
CA GLU A 35 -7.94 -20.03 -0.69
C GLU A 35 -9.13 -19.09 -0.55
N LEU A 36 -9.46 -18.37 -1.62
CA LEU A 36 -10.61 -17.47 -1.68
C LEU A 36 -11.93 -18.24 -1.56
N LEU A 37 -12.05 -19.37 -2.24
CA LEU A 37 -13.21 -20.25 -2.17
C LEU A 37 -13.42 -20.76 -0.74
N ARG A 38 -12.37 -21.18 -0.04
CA ARG A 38 -12.45 -21.59 1.38
C ARG A 38 -12.88 -20.43 2.28
N ARG A 39 -12.38 -19.22 2.06
CA ARG A 39 -12.72 -18.03 2.86
C ARG A 39 -14.13 -17.51 2.62
N LEU A 40 -14.67 -17.69 1.43
CA LEU A 40 -16.00 -17.18 1.05
C LEU A 40 -17.08 -18.26 1.18
N GLY A 41 -16.91 -19.22 2.08
CA GLY A 41 -17.94 -20.25 2.32
C GLY A 41 -18.23 -21.14 1.11
N ARG A 42 -17.24 -21.32 0.23
CA ARG A 42 -17.33 -22.07 -1.03
C ARG A 42 -18.28 -21.47 -2.08
N ASP A 43 -18.60 -20.19 -1.95
CA ASP A 43 -19.40 -19.47 -2.95
C ASP A 43 -18.57 -19.14 -4.21
N ARG A 44 -18.82 -19.90 -5.27
CA ARG A 44 -18.16 -19.72 -6.57
C ARG A 44 -18.58 -18.41 -7.27
N ALA A 45 -19.79 -17.91 -7.03
CA ALA A 45 -20.27 -16.68 -7.64
C ALA A 45 -19.54 -15.46 -7.04
N LEU A 46 -19.31 -15.46 -5.72
CA LEU A 46 -18.50 -14.43 -5.08
C LEU A 46 -17.04 -14.47 -5.54
N VAL A 47 -16.43 -15.66 -5.67
CA VAL A 47 -15.07 -15.78 -6.22
C VAL A 47 -14.99 -15.21 -7.63
N ARG A 48 -15.95 -15.52 -8.51
CA ARG A 48 -16.01 -14.93 -9.85
C ARG A 48 -16.13 -13.42 -9.84
N ARG A 49 -16.94 -12.84 -8.93
CA ARG A 49 -17.04 -11.37 -8.78
C ARG A 49 -15.69 -10.77 -8.38
N VAL A 50 -14.95 -11.42 -7.49
CA VAL A 50 -13.59 -10.99 -7.12
C VAL A 50 -12.63 -11.09 -8.31
N GLU A 51 -12.68 -12.18 -9.09
CA GLU A 51 -11.88 -12.34 -10.31
C GLU A 51 -12.17 -11.22 -11.33
N THR A 52 -13.45 -10.90 -11.59
CA THR A 52 -13.86 -9.79 -12.46
C THR A 52 -13.40 -8.44 -11.93
N TRP A 53 -13.57 -8.20 -10.63
CA TRP A 53 -13.14 -6.97 -9.98
C TRP A 53 -11.62 -6.79 -10.03
N LEU A 54 -10.84 -7.87 -9.89
CA LEU A 54 -9.39 -7.82 -10.09
C LEU A 54 -9.05 -7.52 -11.56
N GLY A 55 -9.76 -8.12 -12.50
CA GLY A 55 -9.61 -7.86 -13.93
C GLY A 55 -9.78 -6.40 -14.29
N SER A 56 -10.77 -5.69 -13.72
CA SER A 56 -10.96 -4.25 -13.95
C SER A 56 -9.83 -3.38 -13.39
N HIS A 57 -9.03 -3.92 -12.46
CA HIS A 57 -7.83 -3.26 -11.91
C HIS A 57 -6.53 -3.72 -12.59
N GLY A 58 -6.61 -4.52 -13.66
CA GLY A 58 -5.44 -5.08 -14.35
C GLY A 58 -4.67 -6.09 -13.49
N ARG A 59 -5.35 -6.73 -12.54
CA ARG A 59 -4.79 -7.72 -11.62
C ARG A 59 -5.44 -9.09 -11.81
N ARG A 60 -4.83 -10.11 -11.24
CA ARG A 60 -5.34 -11.49 -11.21
C ARG A 60 -5.06 -12.13 -9.87
N LEU A 61 -5.78 -13.21 -9.58
CA LEU A 61 -5.43 -14.10 -8.48
C LEU A 61 -4.07 -14.77 -8.71
N ARG A 62 -3.35 -15.02 -7.61
CA ARG A 62 -2.11 -15.79 -7.61
C ARG A 62 -2.40 -17.21 -8.10
N ARG A 63 -1.53 -17.74 -8.96
CA ARG A 63 -1.64 -19.14 -9.39
C ARG A 63 -1.23 -20.07 -8.24
N PRO A 64 -1.81 -21.27 -8.11
CA PRO A 64 -1.40 -22.22 -7.06
C PRO A 64 0.10 -22.56 -7.08
N THR A 65 0.72 -22.55 -8.26
CA THR A 65 2.16 -22.82 -8.47
C THR A 65 3.05 -21.60 -8.23
N GLU A 66 2.48 -20.41 -8.06
CA GLU A 66 3.22 -19.16 -7.88
C GLU A 66 3.49 -18.94 -6.39
N SER A 67 4.75 -18.72 -6.01
CA SER A 67 5.10 -18.41 -4.63
C SER A 67 4.53 -17.05 -4.22
N ILE A 68 4.24 -16.90 -2.93
CA ILE A 68 3.75 -15.63 -2.37
C ILE A 68 4.79 -14.52 -2.60
N ASP A 69 6.08 -14.81 -2.44
CA ASP A 69 7.15 -13.83 -2.68
C ASP A 69 7.18 -13.34 -4.13
N SER A 70 7.01 -14.24 -5.10
CA SER A 70 6.97 -13.87 -6.52
C SER A 70 5.76 -12.97 -6.82
N ALA A 71 4.59 -13.31 -6.27
CA ALA A 71 3.39 -12.49 -6.40
C ALA A 71 3.57 -11.11 -5.74
N MET A 72 4.15 -11.07 -4.54
CA MET A 72 4.45 -9.83 -3.81
C MET A 72 5.44 -8.92 -4.56
N CYS A 73 6.46 -9.50 -5.20
CA CYS A 73 7.45 -8.74 -5.99
C CYS A 73 6.83 -8.06 -7.22
N GLY A 74 5.80 -8.65 -7.82
CA GLY A 74 5.04 -8.06 -8.94
C GLY A 74 4.06 -6.95 -8.53
N LEU A 75 3.87 -6.73 -7.23
CA LEU A 75 2.90 -5.78 -6.69
C LEU A 75 3.59 -4.47 -6.25
N GLU A 76 2.91 -3.34 -6.46
CA GLU A 76 3.48 -1.99 -6.30
C GLU A 76 3.56 -1.53 -4.83
N PHE A 77 3.29 -2.42 -3.86
CA PHE A 77 3.21 -2.11 -2.41
C PHE A 77 4.41 -1.29 -1.92
N ARG A 78 5.62 -1.76 -2.26
CA ARG A 78 6.87 -1.12 -1.81
C ARG A 78 7.12 0.19 -2.55
N LYS A 79 6.74 0.28 -3.83
CA LYS A 79 6.96 1.48 -4.65
C LYS A 79 6.10 2.65 -4.17
N ARG A 80 4.82 2.44 -3.82
CA ARG A 80 3.97 3.51 -3.25
C ARG A 80 4.45 3.98 -1.87
N ARG A 81 4.83 3.06 -0.98
CA ARG A 81 5.35 3.42 0.35
C ARG A 81 6.65 4.24 0.25
N ILE A 82 7.56 3.83 -0.63
CA ILE A 82 8.80 4.59 -0.92
C ILE A 82 8.48 5.97 -1.52
N ARG A 83 7.47 6.07 -2.39
CA ARG A 83 7.04 7.37 -2.94
C ARG A 83 6.46 8.29 -1.86
N ARG A 84 5.55 7.80 -1.01
CA ARG A 84 4.99 8.59 0.11
C ARG A 84 6.07 9.01 1.11
N SER A 85 7.01 8.13 1.46
CA SER A 85 8.12 8.48 2.36
C SER A 85 9.06 9.53 1.75
N ARG A 86 9.35 9.44 0.45
CA ARG A 86 10.13 10.46 -0.29
C ARG A 86 9.42 11.80 -0.33
N LEU A 87 8.10 11.83 -0.52
CA LEU A 87 7.31 13.07 -0.47
C LEU A 87 7.34 13.70 0.92
N GLY A 88 7.16 12.91 1.99
CA GLY A 88 7.27 13.39 3.37
C GLY A 88 8.68 13.89 3.75
N ALA A 89 9.73 13.22 3.26
CA ALA A 89 11.10 13.67 3.45
C ALA A 89 11.39 14.98 2.71
N ARG A 90 10.89 15.13 1.48
CA ARG A 90 11.04 16.35 0.69
C ARG A 90 10.32 17.53 1.34
N ARG A 91 9.11 17.32 1.87
CA ARG A 91 8.36 18.35 2.61
C ARG A 91 9.12 18.84 3.84
N ARG A 92 9.59 17.93 4.70
CA ARG A 92 10.39 18.29 5.89
C ARG A 92 11.66 19.05 5.54
N ARG A 93 12.34 18.69 4.46
CA ARG A 93 13.54 19.41 3.97
C ARG A 93 13.20 20.83 3.52
N LEU A 94 12.05 21.03 2.87
CA LEU A 94 11.60 22.36 2.44
C LEU A 94 11.21 23.22 3.65
N GLU A 95 10.51 22.66 4.63
CA GLU A 95 10.13 23.34 5.88
C GLU A 95 11.37 23.72 6.69
N ALA A 96 12.36 22.83 6.83
CA ALA A 96 13.62 23.13 7.50
C ALA A 96 14.42 24.24 6.78
N LYS A 97 14.44 24.23 5.43
CA LYS A 97 15.09 25.28 4.65
C LYS A 97 14.39 26.64 4.79
N ALA A 98 13.06 26.65 4.87
CA ALA A 98 12.29 27.85 5.11
C ALA A 98 12.57 28.42 6.52
N ALA A 99 12.59 27.57 7.55
CA ALA A 99 12.93 27.95 8.92
C ALA A 99 14.35 28.53 9.03
N ALA A 100 15.34 27.89 8.41
CA ALA A 100 16.73 28.38 8.39
C ALA A 100 16.86 29.75 7.71
N LYS A 101 16.10 30.01 6.63
CA LYS A 101 16.09 31.31 5.94
C LYS A 101 15.47 32.42 6.79
N VAL A 102 14.44 32.10 7.59
CA VAL A 102 13.84 33.04 8.54
C VAL A 102 14.79 33.35 9.68
N ALA A 103 15.45 32.34 10.25
CA ALA A 103 16.46 32.52 11.31
C ALA A 103 17.65 33.37 10.85
N ALA A 104 18.20 33.10 9.66
CA ALA A 104 19.31 33.88 9.09
C ALA A 104 18.94 35.35 8.82
N LYS A 105 17.66 35.63 8.50
CA LYS A 105 17.18 37.01 8.30
C LYS A 105 17.01 37.74 9.64
N ALA A 106 16.62 37.03 10.70
CA ALA A 106 16.53 37.57 12.06
C ALA A 106 17.91 37.96 12.60
N THR A 107 18.90 37.07 12.47
CA THR A 107 20.29 37.34 12.91
C THR A 107 20.96 38.44 12.08
N ALA A 108 20.63 38.60 10.79
CA ALA A 108 21.13 39.70 9.97
C ALA A 108 20.45 41.05 10.26
N SER A 109 19.35 41.05 11.02
CA SER A 109 18.65 42.29 11.43
C SER A 109 19.08 42.75 12.83
N GLU A 110 19.92 41.97 13.51
CA GLU A 110 20.42 42.22 14.87
C GLU A 110 21.92 42.54 14.86
N GLU A 111 22.36 43.33 13.89
CA GLU A 111 23.63 44.04 13.97
C GLU A 111 23.41 45.53 13.67
N PRO A 112 23.18 46.35 14.72
CA PRO A 112 23.53 47.75 14.69
C PRO A 112 24.61 48.03 15.74
N ARG A 113 25.76 48.47 15.21
CA ARG A 113 26.68 49.52 15.71
C ARG A 113 26.84 49.72 17.21
#